data_AF-A0A1H6F811-F1
#
_entry.id   AF-A0A1H6F811-F1
#
_cell.length_a   1.000
_cell.length_b   1.000
_cell.length_c   1.000
_cell.angle_alpha   90.00
_cell.angle_beta   90.00
_cell.angle_gamma   90.00
#
_symmetry.space_group_name_H-M   'P 1'
#
loop_
_entity.id
_entity.type
_entity.pdbx_description
1 polymer ?
#
loop_
_entity_poly.entity_id
_entity_poly.type
_entity_poly.pdbx_seq_one_letter_code
_entity_poly.pdbx_strand_id
1 'polypeptide(L)'
;MNIIAHNADWQHPAITEQHAFEKSQVLLPTVEGVVYFAFPWATLIDKYNTKQTRDTAQLLEKLQSFIEPLRPYTKVVTVCQHIFMLKFQDIFHKLGITDIFWTHAIKNQNFLPDYPDIHIHPFPLYPVQAVNQTVQTGIDKKYLFSFVGATVNKC
;
A
#
# COMPACT_ATOMS: atom_id res chain seq x y z
N MET A 1 0.74 -15.36 -12.65
CA MET A 1 0.01 -14.44 -11.78
C MET A 1 -0.27 -13.19 -12.58
N ASN A 2 -1.49 -12.65 -12.55
CA ASN A 2 -1.74 -11.35 -13.16
C ASN A 2 -1.32 -10.28 -12.15
N ILE A 3 -0.10 -9.76 -12.31
CA ILE A 3 0.40 -8.62 -11.55
C ILE A 3 0.63 -7.49 -12.53
N ILE A 4 0.07 -6.34 -12.22
CA ILE A 4 0.37 -5.08 -12.90
C ILE A 4 1.05 -4.19 -11.87
N ALA A 5 2.20 -3.61 -12.21
CA ALA A 5 3.00 -2.89 -11.25
C ALA A 5 3.66 -1.65 -11.84
N HIS A 6 3.71 -0.58 -11.05
CA HIS A 6 4.75 0.44 -11.15
C HIS A 6 5.83 0.13 -10.12
N ASN A 7 6.88 -0.59 -10.54
CA ASN A 7 7.98 -1.01 -9.65
C ASN A 7 9.06 0.09 -9.53
N ALA A 8 8.66 1.26 -9.03
CA ALA A 8 9.55 2.38 -8.73
C ALA A 8 8.88 3.29 -7.69
N ASP A 9 9.65 4.27 -7.19
CA ASP A 9 9.17 5.29 -6.23
C ASP A 9 8.65 4.72 -4.91
N TRP A 10 9.08 3.53 -4.50
CA TRP A 10 8.68 2.95 -3.21
C TRP A 10 9.12 3.83 -2.03
N GLN A 11 8.30 3.90 -0.98
CA GLN A 11 8.63 4.65 0.22
C GLN A 11 9.71 3.93 1.03
N HIS A 12 10.67 4.69 1.56
CA HIS A 12 11.69 4.19 2.48
C HIS A 12 11.72 5.04 3.76
N PRO A 13 11.99 4.45 4.94
CA PRO A 13 12.32 3.04 5.16
C PRO A 13 11.10 2.11 5.29
N ALA A 14 9.87 2.65 5.34
CA ALA A 14 8.64 1.86 5.44
C ALA A 14 8.29 1.22 4.08
N ILE A 15 8.85 0.04 3.81
CA ILE A 15 8.73 -0.66 2.51
C ILE A 15 7.51 -1.60 2.42
N THR A 16 6.40 -1.34 3.12
CA THR A 16 5.28 -2.30 3.19
C THR A 16 4.69 -2.63 1.82
N GLU A 17 4.49 -1.60 0.98
CA GLU A 17 3.93 -1.76 -0.36
C GLU A 17 4.89 -2.54 -1.28
N GLN A 18 6.18 -2.21 -1.23
CA GLN A 18 7.23 -2.94 -1.96
C GLN A 18 7.31 -4.40 -1.49
N HIS A 19 7.34 -4.63 -0.19
CA HIS A 19 7.42 -5.98 0.38
C HIS A 19 6.20 -6.82 0.00
N ALA A 20 5.00 -6.23 0.03
CA ALA A 20 3.79 -6.89 -0.41
C ALA A 20 3.86 -7.27 -1.91
N PHE A 21 4.41 -6.39 -2.75
CA PHE A 21 4.65 -6.69 -4.17
C PHE A 21 5.61 -7.87 -4.36
N GLU A 22 6.78 -7.83 -3.71
CA GLU A 22 7.79 -8.89 -3.79
C GLU A 22 7.21 -10.24 -3.33
N LYS A 23 6.45 -10.26 -2.23
CA LYS A 23 5.78 -11.48 -1.75
C LYS A 23 4.66 -11.94 -2.67
N SER A 24 3.93 -11.02 -3.27
CA SER A 24 2.86 -11.35 -4.23
C SER A 24 3.39 -12.06 -5.47
N GLN A 25 4.60 -11.72 -5.93
CA GLN A 25 5.23 -12.39 -7.07
C GLN A 25 5.54 -13.87 -6.80
N VAL A 26 5.76 -14.25 -5.53
CA VAL A 26 6.19 -15.59 -5.15
C VAL A 26 5.04 -16.44 -4.59
N LEU A 27 4.13 -15.82 -3.82
CA LEU A 27 3.15 -16.54 -3.02
C LEU A 27 1.76 -16.63 -3.64
N LEU A 28 1.40 -15.70 -4.52
CA LEU A 28 0.02 -15.64 -5.02
C LEU A 28 -0.19 -16.52 -6.26
N PRO A 29 -1.26 -17.33 -6.28
CA PRO A 29 -1.62 -18.13 -7.44
C PRO A 29 -2.29 -17.27 -8.52
N THR A 30 -2.15 -17.66 -9.79
CA THR A 30 -2.95 -17.04 -10.86
C THR A 30 -4.41 -17.43 -10.70
N VAL A 31 -5.29 -16.43 -10.65
CA VAL A 31 -6.75 -16.61 -10.64
C VAL A 31 -7.36 -15.80 -11.78
N GLU A 32 -8.25 -16.41 -12.55
CA GLU A 32 -8.94 -15.75 -13.65
C GLU A 32 -9.77 -14.56 -13.14
N GLY A 33 -9.73 -13.44 -13.87
CA GLY A 33 -10.45 -12.21 -13.51
C GLY A 33 -9.86 -11.43 -12.33
N VAL A 34 -8.83 -11.94 -11.66
CA VAL A 34 -8.18 -11.27 -10.51
C VAL A 34 -6.80 -10.75 -10.91
N VAL A 35 -6.49 -9.51 -10.54
CA VAL A 35 -5.16 -8.90 -10.68
C VAL A 35 -4.72 -8.26 -9.37
N TYR A 36 -3.43 -8.42 -9.04
CA TYR A 36 -2.78 -7.61 -8.02
C TYR A 36 -2.15 -6.38 -8.67
N PHE A 37 -2.60 -5.19 -8.27
CA PHE A 37 -2.05 -3.92 -8.71
C PHE A 37 -1.09 -3.36 -7.66
N ALA A 38 0.19 -3.32 -8.00
CA ALA A 38 1.24 -2.79 -7.14
C ALA A 38 1.60 -1.35 -7.54
N PHE A 39 1.37 -0.41 -6.63
CA PHE A 39 1.64 1.00 -6.88
C PHE A 39 2.13 1.68 -5.59
N PRO A 40 3.06 2.66 -5.66
CA PRO A 40 3.60 3.34 -4.48
C PRO A 40 2.61 4.40 -3.95
N TRP A 41 1.50 3.95 -3.35
CA TRP A 41 0.45 4.82 -2.83
C TRP A 41 0.95 5.77 -1.77
N ALA A 42 1.80 5.30 -0.86
CA ALA A 42 2.37 6.16 0.18
C ALA A 42 3.17 7.32 -0.41
N THR A 43 4.03 7.04 -1.40
CA THR A 43 4.81 8.08 -2.07
C THR A 43 3.91 9.04 -2.84
N LEU A 44 2.89 8.55 -3.54
CA LEU A 44 1.94 9.41 -4.24
C LEU A 44 1.22 10.36 -3.28
N ILE A 45 0.70 9.82 -2.18
CA ILE A 45 -0.07 10.60 -1.21
C ILE A 45 0.85 11.61 -0.49
N ASP A 46 2.08 11.24 -0.13
CA ASP A 46 3.06 12.15 0.47
C ASP A 46 3.42 13.30 -0.48
N LYS A 47 3.71 12.99 -1.75
CA LYS A 47 4.04 14.01 -2.77
C LYS A 47 2.86 14.98 -2.96
N TYR A 48 1.63 14.47 -2.98
CA TYR A 48 0.41 15.29 -3.05
C TYR A 48 0.26 16.20 -1.83
N ASN A 49 0.45 15.67 -0.62
CA ASN A 49 0.31 16.44 0.62
C ASN A 49 1.41 17.49 0.80
N THR A 50 2.64 17.19 0.36
CA THR A 50 3.78 18.12 0.43
C THR A 50 3.81 19.14 -0.71
N LYS A 51 2.79 19.15 -1.59
CA LYS A 51 2.66 20.05 -2.75
C LYS A 51 3.85 20.00 -3.71
N GLN A 52 4.50 18.84 -3.86
CA GLN A 52 5.57 18.62 -4.83
C GLN A 52 4.95 18.43 -6.23
N THR A 53 4.50 19.53 -6.82
CA THR A 53 3.57 19.54 -7.97
C THR A 53 4.08 18.79 -9.21
N ARG A 54 5.36 18.94 -9.56
CA ARG A 54 5.94 18.28 -10.75
C ARG A 54 6.02 16.77 -10.59
N ASP A 55 6.58 16.29 -9.48
CA ASP A 55 6.77 14.86 -9.24
C ASP A 55 5.45 14.14 -8.95
N THR A 56 4.49 14.86 -8.34
CA THR A 56 3.12 14.35 -8.18
C THR A 56 2.44 14.19 -9.54
N ALA A 57 2.60 15.15 -10.46
CA ALA A 57 1.99 15.08 -11.78
C ALA A 57 2.49 13.88 -12.59
N GLN A 58 3.80 13.62 -12.58
CA GLN A 58 4.38 12.45 -13.25
C GLN A 58 3.84 11.13 -12.70
N LEU A 59 3.75 11.01 -11.38
CA LEU A 59 3.26 9.78 -10.75
C LEU A 59 1.74 9.60 -10.96
N LEU A 60 0.97 10.69 -11.02
CA LEU A 60 -0.46 10.67 -11.38
C LEU A 60 -0.68 10.28 -12.84
N GLU A 61 0.11 10.82 -13.78
CA GLU A 61 0.05 10.43 -15.19
C GLU A 61 0.38 8.94 -15.34
N LYS A 62 1.42 8.48 -14.63
CA LYS A 62 1.77 7.06 -14.59
C LYS A 62 0.63 6.21 -14.04
N LEU A 63 -0.05 6.66 -12.98
CA LEU A 63 -1.21 6.00 -12.42
C LEU A 63 -2.35 5.90 -13.43
N GLN A 64 -2.67 6.99 -14.13
CA GLN A 64 -3.72 7.03 -15.15
C GLN A 64 -3.46 6.07 -16.31
N SER A 65 -2.19 5.82 -16.66
CA SER A 65 -1.83 4.85 -17.70
C SER A 65 -2.26 3.41 -17.39
N PHE A 66 -2.61 3.11 -16.14
CA PHE A 66 -3.07 1.79 -15.71
C PHE A 66 -4.59 1.59 -15.76
N ILE A 67 -5.40 2.62 -16.01
CA ILE A 67 -6.86 2.49 -16.08
C ILE A 67 -7.28 1.43 -17.12
N GLU A 68 -6.81 1.53 -18.35
CA GLU A 68 -7.15 0.58 -19.41
C GLU A 68 -6.56 -0.83 -19.16
N PRO A 69 -5.29 -0.98 -18.75
CA PRO A 69 -4.75 -2.30 -18.36
C PRO A 69 -5.50 -3.01 -17.23
N LEU A 70 -6.11 -2.28 -16.29
CA LEU A 70 -6.83 -2.86 -15.16
C LEU A 70 -8.30 -3.19 -15.48
N ARG A 71 -8.88 -2.52 -16.47
CA ARG A 71 -10.30 -2.64 -16.85
C ARG A 71 -10.80 -4.08 -17.14
N PRO A 72 -10.02 -5.00 -17.73
CA PRO A 72 -10.49 -6.37 -18.00
C PRO A 72 -10.70 -7.23 -16.76
N TYR A 73 -10.19 -6.83 -15.59
CA TYR A 73 -10.25 -7.63 -14.37
C TYR A 73 -11.50 -7.32 -13.56
N THR A 74 -12.15 -8.37 -13.04
CA THR A 74 -13.33 -8.25 -12.17
C THR A 74 -12.96 -7.99 -10.71
N LYS A 75 -11.73 -8.34 -10.31
CA LYS A 75 -11.15 -7.99 -9.02
C LYS A 75 -9.77 -7.38 -9.20
N VAL A 76 -9.62 -6.16 -8.72
CA VAL A 76 -8.34 -5.44 -8.70
C VAL A 76 -7.96 -5.20 -7.26
N VAL A 77 -6.93 -5.91 -6.82
CA VAL A 77 -6.48 -5.94 -5.42
C VAL A 77 -5.23 -5.09 -5.28
N THR A 78 -5.13 -4.26 -4.23
CA THR A 78 -3.93 -3.49 -3.94
C THR A 78 -3.61 -3.44 -2.45
N VAL A 79 -2.36 -3.13 -2.10
CA VAL A 79 -1.93 -2.83 -0.73
C VAL A 79 -1.61 -1.35 -0.65
N CYS A 80 -2.15 -0.66 0.35
CA CYS A 80 -1.83 0.73 0.65
C CYS A 80 -1.35 0.81 2.10
N GLN A 81 -0.23 1.51 2.34
CA GLN A 81 0.29 1.67 3.70
C GLN A 81 -0.01 3.06 4.31
N HIS A 82 -0.55 3.98 3.53
CA HIS A 82 -0.62 5.39 3.94
C HIS A 82 -1.84 5.67 4.84
N ILE A 83 -1.65 6.37 5.97
CA ILE A 83 -2.72 6.67 6.94
C ILE A 83 -3.83 7.57 6.38
N PHE A 84 -3.51 8.46 5.44
CA PHE A 84 -4.49 9.32 4.77
C PHE A 84 -5.15 8.71 3.53
N MET A 85 -5.10 7.38 3.34
CA MET A 85 -5.73 6.70 2.20
C MET A 85 -7.19 7.12 1.97
N LEU A 86 -7.99 7.29 3.05
CA LEU A 86 -9.40 7.70 2.96
C LEU A 86 -9.63 9.10 2.38
N LYS A 87 -8.60 9.94 2.23
CA LYS A 87 -8.72 11.24 1.53
C LYS A 87 -8.64 11.10 0.01
N PHE A 88 -8.29 9.92 -0.50
CA PHE A 88 -7.99 9.66 -1.91
C PHE A 88 -8.89 8.57 -2.51
N GLN A 89 -10.04 8.30 -1.90
CA GLN A 89 -10.96 7.22 -2.29
C GLN A 89 -11.34 7.27 -3.78
N ASP A 90 -11.59 8.47 -4.30
CA ASP A 90 -11.92 8.70 -5.72
C ASP A 90 -10.91 8.09 -6.69
N ILE A 91 -9.62 8.08 -6.33
CA ILE A 91 -8.56 7.55 -7.20
C ILE A 91 -8.66 6.03 -7.30
N PHE A 92 -8.90 5.36 -6.18
CA PHE A 92 -9.07 3.91 -6.15
C PHE A 92 -10.30 3.48 -6.97
N HIS A 93 -11.42 4.20 -6.81
CA HIS A 93 -12.62 3.94 -7.59
C HIS A 93 -12.42 4.14 -9.09
N LYS A 94 -11.77 5.24 -9.51
CA LYS A 94 -11.47 5.52 -10.94
C LYS A 94 -10.60 4.46 -11.61
N LEU A 95 -9.74 3.79 -10.83
CA LEU A 95 -8.89 2.70 -11.32
C LEU A 95 -9.59 1.34 -11.34
N GLY A 96 -10.80 1.23 -10.79
CA GLY A 96 -11.51 -0.03 -10.66
C GLY A 96 -10.98 -0.92 -9.54
N ILE A 97 -10.33 -0.34 -8.51
CA ILE A 97 -9.86 -1.09 -7.34
C ILE A 97 -11.06 -1.64 -6.56
N THR A 98 -11.08 -2.95 -6.31
CA THR A 98 -12.19 -3.62 -5.61
C THR A 98 -11.83 -3.98 -4.17
N ASP A 99 -10.54 -4.21 -3.90
CA ASP A 99 -10.05 -4.69 -2.61
C ASP A 99 -8.76 -3.96 -2.24
N ILE A 100 -8.74 -3.31 -1.08
CA ILE A 100 -7.59 -2.60 -0.52
C ILE A 100 -7.17 -3.27 0.78
N PHE A 101 -5.98 -3.83 0.79
CA PHE A 101 -5.30 -4.26 2.01
C PHE A 101 -4.61 -3.05 2.64
N TRP A 102 -5.18 -2.56 3.74
CA TRP A 102 -4.78 -1.30 4.35
C TRP A 102 -4.14 -1.51 5.72
N THR A 103 -2.97 -0.92 5.91
CA THR A 103 -2.19 -1.03 7.15
C THR A 103 -2.76 -0.27 8.33
N HIS A 104 -3.60 0.72 8.06
CA HIS A 104 -4.30 1.53 9.05
C HIS A 104 -5.80 1.25 9.06
N ALA A 105 -6.22 0.04 8.65
CA ALA A 105 -7.61 -0.39 8.68
C ALA A 105 -8.25 -0.15 10.06
N ILE A 106 -9.43 0.46 10.06
CA ILE A 106 -10.16 0.85 11.26
C ILE A 106 -11.11 -0.28 11.64
N LYS A 107 -11.21 -0.58 12.95
CA LYS A 107 -12.11 -1.63 13.44
C LYS A 107 -13.55 -1.35 13.00
N ASN A 108 -14.21 -2.37 12.46
CA ASN A 108 -15.56 -2.32 11.89
C ASN A 108 -15.73 -1.46 10.63
N GLN A 109 -14.63 -1.03 10.00
CA GLN A 109 -14.65 -0.35 8.70
C GLN A 109 -14.13 -1.30 7.62
N ASN A 110 -15.04 -2.07 7.04
CA ASN A 110 -14.72 -3.09 6.02
C ASN A 110 -14.84 -2.56 4.58
N PHE A 111 -15.21 -1.29 4.40
CA PHE A 111 -15.45 -0.66 3.11
C PHE A 111 -14.96 0.79 3.12
N LEU A 112 -14.68 1.33 1.93
CA LEU A 112 -14.48 2.77 1.77
C LEU A 112 -15.81 3.52 2.06
N PRO A 113 -15.79 4.59 2.89
CA PRO A 113 -17.01 5.32 3.23
C PRO A 113 -17.77 5.91 2.04
N ASP A 114 -17.04 6.44 1.05
CA ASP A 114 -17.64 7.10 -0.11
C ASP A 114 -17.89 6.13 -1.27
N TYR A 115 -17.27 4.94 -1.23
CA TYR A 115 -17.35 3.90 -2.27
C TYR A 115 -17.53 2.51 -1.64
N PRO A 116 -18.74 2.16 -1.18
CA PRO A 116 -19.00 0.92 -0.43
C PRO A 116 -18.77 -0.38 -1.22
N ASP A 117 -18.58 -0.30 -2.55
CA ASP A 117 -18.18 -1.41 -3.41
C ASP A 117 -16.71 -1.82 -3.23
N ILE A 118 -15.89 -0.94 -2.65
CA ILE A 118 -14.46 -1.16 -2.41
C ILE A 118 -14.25 -1.68 -0.99
N HIS A 119 -13.74 -2.91 -0.89
CA HIS A 119 -13.52 -3.60 0.37
C HIS A 119 -12.19 -3.21 1.00
N ILE A 120 -12.18 -3.03 2.32
CA ILE A 120 -10.98 -2.80 3.11
C ILE A 120 -10.68 -4.07 3.91
N HIS A 121 -9.44 -4.54 3.79
CA HIS A 121 -8.91 -5.66 4.54
C HIS A 121 -7.75 -5.17 5.42
N PRO A 122 -7.66 -5.61 6.69
CA PRO A 122 -6.52 -5.26 7.54
C PRO A 122 -5.23 -5.88 6.99
N PHE A 123 -4.13 -5.12 7.04
CA PHE A 123 -2.81 -5.58 6.59
C PHE A 123 -1.71 -5.20 7.59
N PRO A 124 -0.69 -6.03 7.83
CA PRO A 124 0.41 -5.68 8.73
C PRO A 124 1.35 -4.65 8.08
N LEU A 125 1.87 -3.72 8.89
CA LEU A 125 2.99 -2.84 8.48
C LEU A 125 4.30 -3.62 8.46
N TYR A 126 5.21 -3.24 7.56
CA TYR A 126 6.57 -3.76 7.55
C TYR A 126 7.34 -3.31 8.81
N PRO A 127 7.94 -4.24 9.58
CA PRO A 127 8.60 -3.93 10.84
C PRO A 127 10.03 -3.43 10.62
N VAL A 128 10.17 -2.18 10.16
CA VAL A 128 11.48 -1.55 9.85
C VAL A 128 12.52 -1.73 10.95
N GLN A 129 12.09 -1.68 12.22
CA GLN A 129 12.98 -1.75 13.38
C GLN A 129 13.50 -3.15 13.70
N ALA A 130 12.89 -4.20 13.14
CA ALA A 130 13.23 -5.59 13.48
C ALA A 130 14.32 -6.18 12.55
N VAL A 131 14.56 -5.58 11.39
CA VAL A 131 15.39 -6.18 10.31
C VAL A 131 16.87 -6.25 10.67
N ASN A 132 17.36 -5.36 11.55
CA ASN A 132 18.77 -5.26 11.93
C ASN A 132 19.04 -5.41 13.43
N GLN A 133 18.05 -5.86 14.21
CA GLN A 133 18.28 -6.17 15.62
C GLN A 133 18.77 -7.60 15.73
N THR A 134 19.99 -7.79 16.24
CA THR A 134 20.40 -9.07 16.81
C THR A 134 19.31 -9.49 17.78
N VAL A 135 18.69 -10.65 17.55
CA VAL A 135 17.63 -11.15 18.43
C VAL A 135 18.20 -11.25 19.83
N GLN A 136 17.88 -10.28 20.68
CA GLN A 136 18.22 -10.33 22.09
C GLN A 136 17.28 -11.36 22.72
N THR A 137 17.71 -12.61 22.74
CA THR A 137 17.03 -13.69 23.47
C THR A 137 17.06 -13.39 24.96
N GLY A 138 15.91 -13.44 25.63
CA GLY A 138 15.82 -13.25 27.09
C GLY A 138 15.35 -11.88 27.57
N ILE A 139 14.83 -11.00 26.68
CA ILE A 139 14.13 -9.79 27.14
C ILE A 139 12.68 -10.14 27.48
N ASP A 140 12.31 -9.98 28.74
CA ASP A 140 10.92 -10.03 29.20
C ASP A 140 10.19 -8.74 28.78
N LYS A 141 9.78 -8.66 27.50
CA LYS A 141 8.99 -7.53 27.00
C LYS A 141 7.50 -7.84 27.14
N LYS A 142 6.78 -6.96 27.85
CA LYS A 142 5.32 -6.96 27.93
C LYS A 142 4.63 -6.93 26.55
N TYR A 143 5.29 -6.39 25.53
CA TYR A 143 4.81 -6.36 24.16
C TYR A 143 5.89 -6.83 23.18
N LEU A 144 5.55 -7.74 22.27
CA LEU A 144 6.47 -8.36 21.30
C LEU A 144 7.03 -7.37 20.28
N PHE A 145 6.32 -6.27 20.00
CA PHE A 145 6.72 -5.23 19.06
C PHE A 145 6.15 -3.87 19.48
N SER A 146 6.92 -2.80 19.24
CA SER A 146 6.48 -1.41 19.37
C SER A 146 6.65 -0.75 18.02
N PHE A 147 5.56 -0.31 17.42
CA PHE A 147 5.60 0.47 16.18
C PHE A 147 5.92 1.92 16.52
N VAL A 148 7.11 2.40 16.15
CA VAL A 148 7.39 3.84 16.11
C VAL A 148 7.41 4.26 14.64
N GLY A 149 6.41 5.03 14.22
CA GLY A 149 6.41 5.71 12.93
C GLY A 149 7.49 6.79 12.91
N ALA A 150 8.26 6.84 11.82
CA ALA A 150 9.27 7.83 11.45
C ALA A 150 10.09 8.45 12.61
N THR A 151 11.32 7.97 12.82
CA THR A 151 12.30 8.72 13.62
C THR A 151 12.70 9.98 12.87
N VAL A 152 12.62 11.14 13.52
CA VAL A 152 13.23 12.39 13.03
C VAL A 152 14.69 12.14 12.67
N ASN A 153 15.09 12.51 11.45
CA ASN A 153 16.50 12.54 11.05
C ASN A 153 17.23 13.44 12.06
N LYS A 154 18.20 12.88 12.78
CA LYS A 154 19.14 13.69 13.56
C LYS A 154 20.06 14.37 12.55
N CYS A 155 19.91 15.69 12.42
CA CYS A 155 20.94 16.55 11.85
C CYS A 155 22.21 16.48 12.70
#